data_AF-A0A1W6YTR0-F1
#
_entry.id   AF-A0A1W6YTR0-F1
#
_cell.length_a   1.000
_cell.length_b   1.000
_cell.length_c   1.000
_cell.angle_alpha   90.00
_cell.angle_beta   90.00
_cell.angle_gamma   90.00
#
_symmetry.space_group_name_H-M   'P 1'
#
loop_
_entity.id
_entity.type
_entity.pdbx_description
1 polymer ?
#
loop_
_entity_poly.entity_id
_entity_poly.type
_entity_poly.pdbx_seq_one_letter_code
_entity_poly.pdbx_strand_id
1 'polypeptide(L)'
;MPPPEQIHPALWRGTQFARTARAAVPTGYPDLEKELPGGGWPPSALNELLLPRPGIGEIRLLRPALQALDREGSIVLVQPPCVPNIAAWTSWGLDPARLLWVNPERPADALWSAEQVLKNGSCAALLCWLPQAQPESLRRLHLAAQTGATLFFCLRPARAGAQASPAPLRLALAPAGDGLQVDIVKRRGPVCGHSLYIALDRRAPVRDIARPTHDLVFDHHATLDRRLPAEAGA
;
A
#
# COMPACT_ATOMS: atom_id res chain seq x y z
N MET A 1 30.14 -32.27 14.62
CA MET A 1 28.67 -32.29 14.51
C MET A 1 28.31 -32.03 13.07
N PRO A 2 27.47 -32.86 12.41
CA PRO A 2 26.92 -32.47 11.11
C PRO A 2 26.25 -31.10 11.28
N PRO A 3 26.38 -30.19 10.30
CA PRO A 3 25.72 -28.91 10.41
C PRO A 3 24.21 -29.16 10.43
N PRO A 4 23.43 -28.38 11.19
CA PRO A 4 22.05 -28.72 11.55
C PRO A 4 21.07 -28.81 10.36
N GLU A 5 21.55 -28.68 9.11
CA GLU A 5 20.75 -28.60 7.87
C GLU A 5 20.36 -29.99 7.38
N GLN A 6 21.03 -31.01 7.92
CA GLN A 6 20.79 -32.41 7.63
C GLN A 6 19.77 -33.06 8.59
N ILE A 7 19.25 -32.31 9.57
CA ILE A 7 18.39 -32.87 10.63
C ILE A 7 16.93 -33.00 10.17
N HIS A 8 16.32 -31.95 9.61
CA HIS A 8 14.97 -32.03 9.01
C HIS A 8 14.63 -30.79 8.17
N PRO A 9 14.04 -30.92 6.96
CA PRO A 9 13.72 -29.79 6.07
C PRO A 9 12.65 -28.82 6.61
N ALA A 10 11.90 -29.21 7.65
CA ALA A 10 10.89 -28.37 8.31
C ALA A 10 11.42 -27.55 9.50
N LEU A 11 12.70 -27.69 9.87
CA LEU A 11 13.27 -26.96 11.00
C LEU A 11 13.55 -25.51 10.57
N TRP A 12 12.72 -24.55 11.03
CA TRP A 12 12.96 -23.13 10.75
C TRP A 12 14.16 -22.61 11.54
N ARG A 13 15.10 -21.98 10.86
CA ARG A 13 16.25 -21.31 11.48
C ARG A 13 15.98 -19.81 11.59
N GLY A 14 16.34 -19.21 12.72
CA GLY A 14 16.32 -17.75 12.88
C GLY A 14 17.19 -16.98 11.87
N THR A 15 18.12 -17.67 11.19
CA THR A 15 18.96 -17.14 10.13
C THR A 15 18.36 -17.27 8.73
N GLN A 16 17.17 -17.87 8.59
CA GLN A 16 16.51 -18.09 7.31
C GLN A 16 15.22 -17.28 7.19
N PHE A 17 14.95 -16.79 5.99
CA PHE A 17 13.65 -16.21 5.68
C PHE A 17 12.55 -17.29 5.75
N ALA A 18 11.44 -16.96 6.40
CA ALA A 18 10.29 -17.86 6.46
C ALA A 18 9.65 -18.03 5.07
N ARG A 19 9.38 -19.26 4.65
CA ARG A 19 8.62 -19.56 3.42
C ARG A 19 7.14 -19.27 3.66
N THR A 20 6.53 -18.44 2.81
CA THR A 20 5.08 -18.23 2.77
C THR A 20 4.44 -19.17 1.75
N ALA A 21 3.22 -19.65 2.01
CA ALA A 21 2.50 -20.52 1.08
C ALA A 21 2.14 -19.84 -0.26
N ARG A 22 2.18 -18.49 -0.29
CA ARG A 22 1.86 -17.66 -1.44
C ARG A 22 3.08 -16.86 -1.87
N ALA A 23 3.28 -16.74 -3.18
CA ALA A 23 4.43 -16.05 -3.77
C ALA A 23 4.43 -14.56 -3.37
N ALA A 24 5.62 -14.04 -3.09
CA ALA A 24 5.79 -12.63 -2.77
C ALA A 24 5.51 -11.74 -3.99
N VAL A 25 4.97 -10.54 -3.77
CA VAL A 25 4.79 -9.56 -4.86
C VAL A 25 6.12 -8.84 -5.08
N PRO A 26 6.65 -8.74 -6.31
CA PRO A 26 7.91 -8.08 -6.57
C PRO A 26 7.93 -6.65 -6.03
N THR A 27 9.08 -6.22 -5.49
CA THR A 27 9.21 -4.82 -5.04
C THR A 27 9.60 -3.90 -6.18
N GLY A 28 10.28 -4.43 -7.21
CA GLY A 28 10.87 -3.66 -8.30
C GLY A 28 12.20 -3.00 -7.93
N TYR A 29 12.73 -3.26 -6.73
CA TYR A 29 14.01 -2.75 -6.27
C TYR A 29 14.91 -3.89 -5.81
N PRO A 30 15.94 -4.27 -6.61
CA PRO A 30 16.76 -5.45 -6.33
C PRO A 30 17.38 -5.47 -4.93
N ASP A 31 17.78 -4.31 -4.40
CA ASP A 31 18.39 -4.22 -3.07
C ASP A 31 17.38 -4.45 -1.95
N LEU A 32 16.11 -4.10 -2.14
CA LEU A 32 15.04 -4.44 -1.20
C LEU A 32 14.65 -5.91 -1.32
N GLU A 33 14.59 -6.47 -2.54
CA GLU A 33 14.23 -7.88 -2.76
C GLU A 33 15.19 -8.85 -2.07
N LYS A 34 16.50 -8.56 -2.10
CA LYS A 34 17.52 -9.35 -1.37
C LYS A 34 17.25 -9.44 0.14
N GLU A 35 16.63 -8.40 0.68
CA GLU A 35 16.40 -8.23 2.11
C GLU A 35 14.98 -8.64 2.54
N LEU A 36 14.11 -9.08 1.61
CA LEU A 36 12.76 -9.52 1.94
C LEU A 36 12.58 -11.04 1.78
N PRO A 37 11.86 -11.70 2.72
CA PRO A 37 11.47 -13.09 2.57
C PRO A 37 10.74 -13.34 1.24
N GLY A 38 11.24 -14.30 0.45
CA GLY A 38 10.65 -14.63 -0.85
C GLY A 38 10.89 -13.59 -1.94
N GLY A 39 11.79 -12.61 -1.72
CA GLY A 39 12.18 -11.64 -2.74
C GLY A 39 11.17 -10.53 -3.00
N GLY A 40 10.22 -10.28 -2.08
CA GLY A 40 9.13 -9.35 -2.35
C GLY A 40 8.29 -8.99 -1.14
N TRP A 41 7.22 -8.23 -1.41
CA TRP A 41 6.21 -7.89 -0.42
C TRP A 41 5.44 -9.15 0.02
N PRO A 42 5.33 -9.41 1.33
CA PRO A 42 4.48 -10.47 1.85
C PRO A 42 3.01 -10.28 1.42
N PRO A 43 2.42 -11.23 0.68
CA PRO A 43 1.01 -11.19 0.34
C PRO A 43 0.17 -11.58 1.56
N SER A 44 -1.12 -11.25 1.54
CA SER A 44 -2.08 -11.72 2.55
C SER A 44 -1.65 -11.39 4.00
N ALA A 45 -0.93 -10.30 4.18
CA ALA A 45 -0.32 -9.90 5.43
C ALA A 45 -0.39 -8.39 5.61
N LEU A 46 -0.32 -7.95 6.87
CA LEU A 46 -0.19 -6.53 7.20
C LEU A 46 1.27 -6.11 6.98
N ASN A 47 1.53 -5.28 5.97
CA ASN A 47 2.81 -4.61 5.79
C ASN A 47 2.71 -3.18 6.33
N GLU A 48 3.61 -2.75 7.20
CA GLU A 48 3.61 -1.38 7.72
C GLU A 48 4.68 -0.52 7.05
N LEU A 49 4.28 0.68 6.63
CA LEU A 49 5.18 1.76 6.24
C LEU A 49 5.11 2.86 7.31
N LEU A 50 6.23 3.09 7.99
CA LEU A 50 6.37 4.07 9.05
C LEU A 50 7.00 5.34 8.46
N LEU A 51 6.26 6.44 8.50
CA LEU A 51 6.60 7.67 7.80
C LEU A 51 6.84 8.82 8.78
N PRO A 52 7.90 9.64 8.63
CA PRO A 52 8.06 10.88 9.38
C PRO A 52 6.95 11.89 9.05
N ARG A 53 6.51 11.89 7.79
CA ARG A 53 5.40 12.68 7.26
C ARG A 53 4.89 12.02 5.97
N PRO A 54 3.64 12.27 5.56
CA PRO A 54 3.16 11.83 4.25
C PRO A 54 3.85 12.58 3.10
N GLY A 55 3.75 12.02 1.90
CA GLY A 55 4.23 12.64 0.66
C GLY A 55 5.75 12.62 0.51
N ILE A 56 6.44 11.63 1.07
CA ILE A 56 7.89 11.42 0.84
C ILE A 56 8.16 10.53 -0.37
N GLY A 57 7.13 9.86 -0.89
CA GLY A 57 7.26 8.93 -2.01
C GLY A 57 6.84 7.51 -1.67
N GLU A 58 6.12 7.32 -0.56
CA GLU A 58 5.62 6.05 -0.08
C GLU A 58 4.78 5.30 -1.13
N ILE A 59 3.96 6.00 -1.93
CA ILE A 59 3.19 5.36 -3.02
C ILE A 59 4.11 5.08 -4.22
N ARG A 60 5.11 5.94 -4.50
CA ARG A 60 6.10 5.70 -5.57
C ARG A 60 6.96 4.47 -5.29
N LEU A 61 7.32 4.24 -4.02
CA LEU A 61 7.97 3.00 -3.58
C LEU A 61 7.10 1.78 -3.92
N LEU A 62 5.78 1.88 -3.78
CA LEU A 62 4.87 0.77 -4.07
C LEU A 62 4.51 0.67 -5.57
N ARG A 63 4.86 1.65 -6.39
CA ARG A 63 4.48 1.71 -7.82
C ARG A 63 4.80 0.42 -8.58
N PRO A 64 6.03 -0.16 -8.53
CA PRO A 64 6.32 -1.37 -9.29
C PRO A 64 5.45 -2.56 -8.87
N ALA A 65 5.19 -2.68 -7.56
CA ALA A 65 4.29 -3.72 -7.05
C ALA A 65 2.86 -3.51 -7.56
N LEU A 66 2.34 -2.28 -7.52
CA LEU A 66 1.00 -1.96 -8.02
C LEU A 66 0.85 -2.23 -9.52
N GLN A 67 1.90 -2.00 -10.31
CA GLN A 67 1.93 -2.32 -11.75
C GLN A 67 1.96 -3.83 -12.02
N ALA A 68 2.57 -4.61 -11.13
CA ALA A 68 2.69 -6.06 -11.26
C ALA A 68 1.43 -6.83 -10.83
N LEU A 69 0.48 -6.17 -10.16
CA LEU A 69 -0.78 -6.80 -9.74
C LEU A 69 -1.70 -7.06 -10.93
N ASP A 70 -2.56 -8.07 -10.77
CA ASP A 70 -3.62 -8.40 -11.72
C ASP A 70 -4.44 -7.15 -12.10
N ARG A 71 -4.75 -7.00 -13.40
CA ARG A 71 -5.37 -5.82 -13.98
C ARG A 71 -6.86 -5.69 -13.65
N GLU A 72 -7.51 -6.77 -13.23
CA GLU A 72 -8.95 -6.76 -12.92
C GLU A 72 -9.26 -6.23 -11.50
N GLY A 73 -8.33 -6.41 -10.56
CA GLY A 73 -8.55 -6.02 -9.17
C GLY A 73 -8.39 -4.50 -8.93
N SER A 74 -9.29 -3.93 -8.13
CA SER A 74 -9.20 -2.53 -7.70
C SER A 74 -8.03 -2.29 -6.75
N ILE A 75 -7.48 -1.06 -6.76
CA ILE A 75 -6.51 -0.55 -5.80
C ILE A 75 -7.22 0.47 -4.92
N VAL A 76 -7.36 0.14 -3.64
CA VAL A 76 -8.15 0.94 -2.69
C VAL A 76 -7.23 1.81 -1.84
N LEU A 77 -7.51 3.11 -1.78
CA LEU A 77 -6.87 4.07 -0.88
C LEU A 77 -7.86 4.49 0.21
N VAL A 78 -7.55 4.19 1.47
CA VAL A 78 -8.40 4.57 2.62
C VAL A 78 -7.72 5.68 3.41
N GLN A 79 -8.43 6.80 3.57
CA GLN A 79 -8.00 7.99 4.29
C GLN A 79 -6.64 8.57 3.82
N PRO A 80 -6.35 8.64 2.50
CA PRO A 80 -5.10 9.25 2.07
C PRO A 80 -5.01 10.70 2.58
N PRO A 81 -3.81 11.15 3.00
CA PRO A 81 -3.62 12.47 3.62
C PRO A 81 -3.81 13.62 2.65
N CYS A 82 -3.81 13.33 1.35
CA CYS A 82 -4.05 14.27 0.26
C CYS A 82 -4.90 13.58 -0.80
N VAL A 83 -5.58 14.39 -1.63
CA VAL A 83 -6.35 13.88 -2.77
C VAL A 83 -5.43 13.11 -3.73
N PRO A 84 -5.76 11.87 -4.12
CA PRO A 84 -4.99 11.12 -5.09
C PRO A 84 -4.88 11.86 -6.43
N ASN A 85 -3.67 11.95 -6.98
CA ASN A 85 -3.43 12.61 -8.26
C ASN A 85 -3.61 11.62 -9.43
N ILE A 86 -4.73 11.72 -10.15
CA ILE A 86 -5.06 10.84 -11.28
C ILE A 86 -4.06 10.96 -12.44
N ALA A 87 -3.52 12.15 -12.69
CA ALA A 87 -2.51 12.32 -13.74
C ALA A 87 -1.21 11.58 -13.41
N ALA A 88 -0.77 11.61 -12.14
CA ALA A 88 0.37 10.82 -11.68
C ALA A 88 0.09 9.32 -11.80
N TRP A 89 -1.10 8.88 -11.38
CA TRP A 89 -1.56 7.49 -11.47
C TRP A 89 -1.50 6.97 -12.91
N THR A 90 -2.08 7.72 -13.85
CA THR A 90 -2.09 7.40 -15.28
C THR A 90 -0.68 7.41 -15.86
N SER A 91 0.18 8.35 -15.46
CA SER A 91 1.57 8.40 -15.91
C SER A 91 2.41 7.20 -15.45
N TRP A 92 1.97 6.48 -14.42
CA TRP A 92 2.56 5.21 -13.99
C TRP A 92 1.96 4.01 -14.74
N GLY A 93 1.10 4.22 -15.74
CA GLY A 93 0.44 3.13 -16.48
C GLY A 93 -0.60 2.38 -15.65
N LEU A 94 -1.05 2.94 -14.52
CA LEU A 94 -2.14 2.39 -13.72
C LEU A 94 -3.46 2.93 -14.25
N ASP A 95 -4.42 2.03 -14.47
CA ASP A 95 -5.76 2.39 -14.94
C ASP A 95 -6.52 3.19 -13.86
N PRO A 96 -6.96 4.43 -14.15
CA PRO A 96 -7.76 5.21 -13.22
C PRO A 96 -9.07 4.54 -12.78
N ALA A 97 -9.68 3.70 -13.63
CA ALA A 97 -10.93 3.01 -13.29
C ALA A 97 -10.77 2.00 -12.15
N ARG A 98 -9.53 1.57 -11.88
CA ARG A 98 -9.20 0.66 -10.78
C ARG A 98 -8.98 1.37 -9.45
N LEU A 99 -8.85 2.70 -9.44
CA LEU A 99 -8.56 3.44 -8.23
C LEU A 99 -9.86 3.72 -7.46
N LEU A 100 -9.99 3.11 -6.28
CA LEU A 100 -11.08 3.41 -5.36
C LEU A 100 -10.55 4.25 -4.21
N TRP A 101 -11.10 5.45 -4.05
CA TRP A 101 -10.75 6.35 -2.95
C TRP A 101 -11.88 6.39 -1.91
N VAL A 102 -11.54 6.03 -0.68
CA VAL A 102 -12.44 6.06 0.48
C VAL A 102 -11.91 7.09 1.48
N ASN A 103 -12.65 8.17 1.71
CA ASN A 103 -12.24 9.28 2.58
C ASN A 103 -13.22 9.51 3.72
N PRO A 104 -13.26 8.62 4.73
CA PRO A 104 -14.19 8.78 5.84
C PRO A 104 -13.75 9.91 6.76
N GLU A 105 -14.72 10.56 7.40
CA GLU A 105 -14.45 11.65 8.34
C GLU A 105 -13.86 11.15 9.66
N ARG A 106 -14.31 9.97 10.13
CA ARG A 106 -13.92 9.42 11.44
C ARG A 106 -12.87 8.32 11.29
N PRO A 107 -11.82 8.32 12.16
CA PRO A 107 -10.82 7.25 12.16
C PRO A 107 -11.37 5.83 12.34
N ALA A 108 -12.47 5.69 13.10
CA ALA A 108 -13.14 4.41 13.30
C ALA A 108 -13.75 3.87 11.99
N ASP A 109 -14.31 4.75 11.17
CA ASP A 109 -14.89 4.39 9.87
C ASP A 109 -13.77 4.00 8.88
N ALA A 110 -12.60 4.65 8.95
CA ALA A 110 -11.42 4.25 8.18
C ALA A 110 -10.96 2.82 8.49
N LEU A 111 -10.88 2.49 9.78
CA LEU A 111 -10.56 1.14 10.24
C LEU A 111 -11.62 0.14 9.77
N TRP A 112 -12.89 0.49 9.90
CA TRP A 112 -13.99 -0.36 9.46
C TRP A 112 -13.96 -0.58 7.95
N SER A 113 -13.77 0.47 7.13
CA SER A 113 -13.65 0.37 5.68
C SER A 113 -12.46 -0.51 5.27
N ALA A 114 -11.29 -0.33 5.89
CA ALA A 114 -10.14 -1.19 5.64
C ALA A 114 -10.45 -2.67 5.96
N GLU A 115 -11.15 -2.93 7.06
CA GLU A 115 -11.57 -4.28 7.43
C GLU A 115 -12.58 -4.88 6.43
N GLN A 116 -13.55 -4.09 5.95
CA GLN A 116 -14.52 -4.56 4.94
C GLN A 116 -13.86 -4.88 3.61
N VAL A 117 -12.91 -4.04 3.16
CA VAL A 117 -12.15 -4.28 1.93
C VAL A 117 -11.37 -5.60 2.02
N LEU A 118 -10.70 -5.84 3.15
CA LEU A 118 -9.94 -7.08 3.37
C LEU A 118 -10.85 -8.32 3.45
N LYS A 119 -12.01 -8.20 4.11
CA LYS A 119 -12.99 -9.29 4.22
C LYS A 119 -13.64 -9.64 2.89
N ASN A 120 -13.88 -8.64 2.04
CA ASN A 120 -14.43 -8.87 0.71
C ASN A 120 -13.42 -9.59 -0.19
N GLY A 121 -12.13 -9.25 -0.10
CA GLY A 121 -11.04 -10.01 -0.72
C GLY A 121 -10.94 -9.92 -2.25
N SER A 122 -11.73 -9.05 -2.91
CA SER A 122 -11.72 -8.88 -4.38
C SER A 122 -10.77 -7.79 -4.88
N CYS A 123 -10.20 -6.98 -4.01
CA CYS A 123 -9.25 -5.93 -4.40
C CYS A 123 -7.83 -6.48 -4.58
N ALA A 124 -7.10 -5.94 -5.54
CA ALA A 124 -5.70 -6.27 -5.75
C ALA A 124 -4.80 -5.71 -4.64
N ALA A 125 -5.06 -4.47 -4.21
CA ALA A 125 -4.30 -3.83 -3.15
C ALA A 125 -5.15 -2.91 -2.28
N LEU A 126 -4.72 -2.75 -1.03
CA LEU A 126 -5.24 -1.79 -0.07
C LEU A 126 -4.09 -1.01 0.55
N LEU A 127 -4.15 0.31 0.44
CA LEU A 127 -3.29 1.24 1.19
C LEU A 127 -4.17 2.05 2.13
N CYS A 128 -3.91 2.00 3.43
CA CYS A 128 -4.67 2.78 4.40
C CYS A 128 -3.74 3.60 5.29
N TRP A 129 -4.10 4.86 5.55
CA TRP A 129 -3.38 5.73 6.46
C TRP A 129 -4.11 5.75 7.81
N LEU A 130 -3.54 5.05 8.78
CA LEU A 130 -4.19 4.83 10.09
C LEU A 130 -3.29 5.30 11.23
N PRO A 131 -3.07 6.62 11.37
CA PRO A 131 -2.08 7.16 12.32
C PRO A 131 -2.39 6.89 13.79
N GLN A 132 -3.65 6.58 14.10
CA GLN A 132 -4.15 6.30 15.45
C GLN A 132 -4.48 4.81 15.68
N ALA A 133 -4.17 3.92 14.72
CA ALA A 133 -4.47 2.50 14.86
C ALA A 133 -3.75 1.90 16.07
N GLN A 134 -4.53 1.26 16.93
CA GLN A 134 -4.06 0.53 18.10
C GLN A 134 -3.67 -0.91 17.73
N PRO A 135 -2.84 -1.58 18.55
CA PRO A 135 -2.38 -2.95 18.28
C PRO A 135 -3.51 -3.96 18.04
N GLU A 136 -4.64 -3.82 18.74
CA GLU A 136 -5.82 -4.70 18.57
C GLU A 136 -6.46 -4.54 17.19
N SER A 137 -6.65 -3.30 16.74
CA SER A 137 -7.18 -3.01 15.42
C SER A 137 -6.24 -3.54 14.33
N LEU A 138 -4.92 -3.38 14.50
CA LEU A 138 -3.94 -3.94 13.57
C LEU A 138 -3.97 -5.46 13.55
N ARG A 139 -4.22 -6.12 14.69
CA ARG A 139 -4.36 -7.59 14.75
C ARG A 139 -5.59 -8.04 13.98
N ARG A 140 -6.73 -7.36 14.15
CA ARG A 140 -7.94 -7.62 13.38
C ARG A 140 -7.72 -7.45 11.87
N LEU A 141 -7.09 -6.36 11.46
CA LEU A 141 -6.75 -6.13 10.04
C LEU A 141 -5.78 -7.19 9.51
N HIS A 142 -4.77 -7.59 10.29
CA HIS A 142 -3.85 -8.64 9.88
C HIS A 142 -4.54 -10.00 9.72
N LEU A 143 -5.50 -10.34 10.58
CA LEU A 143 -6.31 -11.56 10.45
C LEU A 143 -7.22 -11.49 9.22
N ALA A 144 -7.86 -10.34 8.97
CA ALA A 144 -8.66 -10.15 7.76
C ALA A 144 -7.82 -10.24 6.48
N ALA A 145 -6.59 -9.71 6.48
CA ALA A 145 -5.70 -9.82 5.32
C ALA A 145 -5.32 -11.28 4.98
N GLN A 146 -5.32 -12.18 5.96
CA GLN A 146 -4.97 -13.59 5.75
C GLN A 146 -6.07 -14.39 5.03
N THR A 147 -7.30 -13.90 4.97
CA THR A 147 -8.40 -14.60 4.29
C THR A 147 -8.38 -14.41 2.78
N GLY A 148 -7.69 -13.37 2.29
CA GLY A 148 -7.67 -12.98 0.88
C GLY A 148 -6.28 -12.97 0.25
N ALA A 149 -6.19 -12.43 -0.96
CA ALA A 149 -4.93 -12.25 -1.70
C ALA A 149 -4.43 -10.80 -1.71
N THR A 150 -5.18 -9.87 -1.10
CA THR A 150 -4.94 -8.44 -1.17
C THR A 150 -3.53 -8.08 -0.70
N LEU A 151 -2.80 -7.33 -1.54
CA LEU A 151 -1.55 -6.70 -1.12
C LEU A 151 -1.87 -5.52 -0.20
N PHE A 152 -1.58 -5.68 1.09
CA PHE A 152 -2.05 -4.76 2.11
C PHE A 152 -0.92 -3.97 2.77
N PHE A 153 -1.03 -2.64 2.73
CA PHE A 153 -0.16 -1.69 3.42
C PHE A 153 -0.93 -0.79 4.38
N CYS A 154 -0.43 -0.69 5.61
CA CYS A 154 -0.87 0.29 6.60
C CYS A 154 0.23 1.33 6.81
N LEU A 155 -0.08 2.58 6.51
CA LEU A 155 0.83 3.70 6.64
C LEU A 155 0.58 4.39 7.98
N ARG A 156 1.64 4.55 8.77
CA ARG A 156 1.59 5.07 10.14
C ARG A 156 2.75 6.03 10.42
N PRO A 157 2.64 6.91 11.43
CA PRO A 157 3.75 7.78 11.84
C PRO A 157 4.99 7.01 12.29
N ALA A 158 6.18 7.55 12.05
CA ALA A 158 7.47 6.97 12.46
C ALA A 158 7.53 6.60 13.95
N ARG A 159 6.92 7.43 14.82
CA ARG A 159 6.80 7.15 16.27
C ARG A 159 6.10 5.83 16.61
N ALA A 160 5.29 5.28 15.70
CA ALA A 160 4.66 3.98 15.88
C ALA A 160 5.66 2.82 15.78
N GLY A 161 6.90 3.05 15.33
CA GLY A 161 7.95 2.03 15.26
C GLY A 161 8.22 1.33 16.59
N ALA A 162 8.16 2.06 17.70
CA ALA A 162 8.34 1.52 19.05
C ALA A 162 7.12 0.75 19.58
N GLN A 163 5.96 0.85 18.93
CA GLN A 163 4.75 0.17 19.36
C GLN A 163 4.72 -1.28 18.89
N ALA A 164 4.11 -2.16 19.71
CA ALA A 164 3.86 -3.55 19.33
C ALA A 164 2.97 -3.61 18.08
N SER A 165 3.32 -4.49 17.15
CA SER A 165 2.57 -4.68 15.91
C SER A 165 2.57 -6.15 15.46
N PRO A 166 1.42 -6.66 14.99
CA PRO A 166 1.31 -7.99 14.40
C PRO A 166 1.91 -8.08 12.99
N ALA A 167 2.22 -6.96 12.35
CA ALA A 167 2.77 -6.91 10.99
C ALA A 167 4.04 -7.77 10.87
N PRO A 168 4.11 -8.76 9.96
CA PRO A 168 5.34 -9.50 9.71
C PRO A 168 6.44 -8.68 9.03
N LEU A 169 6.08 -7.59 8.34
CA LEU A 169 7.01 -6.64 7.73
C LEU A 169 6.70 -5.22 8.19
N ARG A 170 7.71 -4.51 8.67
CA ARG A 170 7.65 -3.10 9.05
C ARG A 170 8.86 -2.38 8.49
N LEU A 171 8.63 -1.35 7.69
CA LEU A 171 9.66 -0.51 7.11
C LEU A 171 9.54 0.90 7.68
N ALA A 172 10.63 1.50 8.13
CA ALA A 172 10.71 2.93 8.36
C ALA A 172 11.32 3.61 7.13
N LEU A 173 10.64 4.65 6.66
CA LEU A 173 11.03 5.37 5.45
C LEU A 173 11.46 6.78 5.83
N ALA A 174 12.55 7.26 5.24
CA ALA A 174 12.97 8.66 5.33
C ALA A 174 13.25 9.20 3.92
N PRO A 175 12.93 10.47 3.63
CA PRO A 175 13.30 11.08 2.36
C PRO A 175 14.83 11.20 2.27
N ALA A 176 15.41 10.80 1.14
CA ALA A 176 16.85 10.88 0.91
C ALA A 176 17.13 11.31 -0.54
N GLY A 177 17.44 12.59 -0.75
CA GLY A 177 17.71 13.12 -2.10
C GLY A 177 16.54 12.90 -3.06
N ASP A 178 16.79 12.16 -4.13
CA ASP A 178 15.83 11.72 -5.15
C ASP A 178 15.17 10.37 -4.84
N GLY A 179 15.43 9.80 -3.67
CA GLY A 179 14.90 8.50 -3.25
C GLY A 179 14.41 8.47 -1.81
N LEU A 180 14.42 7.25 -1.26
CA LEU A 180 14.08 6.95 0.13
C LEU A 180 15.23 6.20 0.78
N GLN A 181 15.56 6.57 2.01
CA GLN A 181 16.23 5.67 2.92
C GLN A 181 15.18 4.75 3.56
N VAL A 182 15.45 3.46 3.59
CA VAL A 182 14.56 2.40 4.07
C VAL A 182 15.26 1.59 5.13
N ASP A 183 14.72 1.62 6.35
CA ASP A 183 15.15 0.80 7.47
C ASP A 183 14.15 -0.34 7.69
N ILE A 184 14.63 -1.58 7.69
CA ILE A 184 13.78 -2.73 7.95
C ILE A 184 13.67 -2.95 9.46
N VAL A 185 12.64 -2.36 10.07
CA VAL A 185 12.37 -2.44 11.51
C VAL A 185 11.98 -3.87 11.93
N LYS A 186 11.24 -4.58 11.08
CA LYS A 186 10.81 -5.95 11.33
C LYS A 186 10.64 -6.70 10.02
N ARG A 187 11.12 -7.93 9.97
CA ARG A 187 10.85 -8.91 8.90
C ARG A 187 10.87 -10.32 9.46
N ARG A 188 10.37 -11.30 8.71
CA ARG A 188 10.50 -12.73 9.06
C ARG A 188 11.86 -13.28 8.62
N GLY A 189 12.87 -13.20 9.47
CA GLY A 189 14.20 -13.74 9.20
C GLY A 189 15.27 -13.00 10.00
N PRO A 190 16.54 -13.01 9.53
CA PRO A 190 17.63 -12.29 10.18
C PRO A 190 17.31 -10.81 10.37
N VAL A 191 17.85 -10.17 11.41
CA VAL A 191 17.78 -8.71 11.55
C VAL A 191 18.52 -8.05 10.39
N CYS A 192 17.98 -6.96 9.84
CA CYS A 192 18.70 -6.11 8.90
C CYS A 192 19.44 -5.05 9.71
N GLY A 193 20.77 -5.10 9.71
CA GLY A 193 21.61 -4.17 10.48
C GLY A 193 21.99 -2.89 9.72
N HIS A 194 21.52 -2.73 8.49
CA HIS A 194 21.87 -1.61 7.61
C HIS A 194 20.62 -0.97 7.00
N SER A 195 20.78 0.28 6.58
CA SER A 195 19.78 1.05 5.85
C SER A 195 19.96 0.88 4.35
N LEU A 196 18.86 0.72 3.63
CA LEU A 196 18.85 0.68 2.17
C LEU A 196 18.56 2.07 1.61
N TYR A 197 19.24 2.45 0.54
CA TYR A 197 18.84 3.59 -0.28
C TYR A 197 18.09 3.09 -1.52
N ILE A 198 16.88 3.59 -1.72
CA ILE A 198 16.00 3.24 -2.84
C ILE A 198 15.79 4.49 -3.70
N ALA A 199 16.42 4.52 -4.86
CA ALA A 199 16.16 5.56 -5.85
C ALA A 199 14.70 5.47 -6.31
N LEU A 200 13.95 6.56 -6.17
CA LEU A 200 12.62 6.68 -6.76
C LEU A 200 12.80 7.42 -8.07
N ASP A 201 12.56 6.77 -9.21
CA ASP A 201 12.75 7.41 -10.52
C ASP A 201 12.25 8.86 -10.52
N ARG A 202 13.16 9.80 -10.79
CA ARG A 202 12.75 11.15 -11.15
C ARG A 202 11.88 11.00 -12.38
N ARG A 203 10.69 11.61 -12.32
CA ARG A 203 9.86 11.84 -13.50
C ARG A 203 10.80 12.24 -14.65
N ALA A 204 10.67 11.62 -15.82
CA ALA A 204 11.06 12.31 -17.03
C ALA A 204 10.41 13.71 -16.95
N PRO A 205 11.14 14.81 -17.21
CA PRO A 205 10.53 16.14 -17.17
C PRO A 205 9.24 16.05 -17.97
N VAL A 206 8.15 16.57 -17.40
CA VAL A 206 6.94 16.79 -18.18
C VAL A 206 7.42 17.61 -19.36
N ARG A 207 7.58 16.99 -20.53
CA ARG A 207 7.60 17.76 -21.77
C ARG A 207 6.31 18.53 -21.69
N ASP A 208 6.42 19.86 -21.70
CA ASP A 208 5.31 20.77 -21.84
C ASP A 208 4.33 20.11 -22.79
N ILE A 209 3.25 19.56 -22.23
CA ILE A 209 2.15 19.12 -23.06
C ILE A 209 1.64 20.48 -23.48
N ALA A 210 2.01 20.89 -24.70
CA ALA A 210 1.47 22.09 -25.34
C ALA A 210 0.00 22.10 -24.97
N ARG A 211 -0.40 23.11 -24.17
CA ARG A 211 -1.79 23.26 -23.74
C ARG A 211 -2.64 22.98 -24.97
N PRO A 212 -3.48 21.92 -24.98
CA PRO A 212 -4.46 21.85 -26.04
C PRO A 212 -5.26 23.15 -25.88
N THR A 213 -5.16 24.03 -26.87
CA THR A 213 -6.12 25.09 -27.11
C THR A 213 -7.43 24.40 -27.48
N HIS A 214 -8.06 23.78 -26.49
CA HIS A 214 -9.49 23.58 -26.54
C HIS A 214 -10.08 24.91 -26.10
N ASP A 215 -10.66 25.61 -27.07
CA ASP A 215 -11.76 26.53 -26.80
C ASP A 215 -12.81 25.75 -26.01
N LEU A 216 -12.72 25.86 -24.68
CA LEU A 216 -13.74 25.37 -23.78
C LEU A 216 -14.92 26.32 -23.93
N VAL A 217 -15.81 25.98 -24.85
CA VAL A 217 -17.22 26.29 -24.69
C VAL A 217 -17.61 25.66 -23.35
N PHE A 218 -17.82 26.53 -22.36
CA PHE A 218 -18.37 26.14 -21.07
C PHE A 218 -19.81 25.67 -21.31
N ASP A 219 -20.00 24.38 -21.57
CA ASP A 219 -21.32 23.78 -21.40
C ASP A 219 -21.59 23.67 -19.90
N HIS A 220 -22.63 24.40 -19.50
CA HIS A 220 -23.10 24.56 -18.13
C HIS A 220 -23.28 23.21 -17.42
N HIS A 221 -22.90 23.21 -16.13
CA HIS A 221 -23.22 22.21 -15.13
C HIS A 221 -24.53 21.45 -15.41
N ALA A 222 -24.44 20.12 -15.52
CA ALA A 222 -25.61 19.26 -15.40
C ALA A 222 -26.14 19.36 -13.96
N THR A 223 -27.17 20.19 -13.76
CA THR A 223 -27.98 20.21 -12.55
C THR A 223 -28.86 18.96 -12.52
N LEU A 224 -28.43 17.95 -11.76
CA LEU A 224 -29.29 16.83 -11.37
C LEU A 224 -30.20 17.27 -10.21
N ASP A 225 -31.25 18.03 -10.53
CA ASP A 225 -32.39 18.25 -9.63
C ASP A 225 -33.61 17.53 -10.23
N ARG A 226 -33.87 16.31 -9.75
CA ARG A 226 -35.10 15.57 -10.08
C ARG A 226 -36.11 15.82 -8.97
N ARG A 227 -37.08 16.72 -9.18
CA ARG A 227 -38.27 16.79 -8.33
C ARG A 227 -39.19 15.60 -8.64
N LEU A 228 -39.60 14.88 -7.60
CA LEU A 228 -40.70 13.92 -7.65
C LEU A 228 -42.01 14.67 -7.99
N PRO A 229 -42.84 14.19 -8.94
CA PRO A 229 -44.17 14.73 -9.11
C PRO A 229 -45.06 14.36 -7.91
N ALA A 230 -45.76 15.36 -7.38
CA ALA A 230 -46.82 15.16 -6.41
C ALA A 230 -48.03 14.53 -7.10
N GLU A 231 -48.53 13.41 -6.56
CA GLU A 231 -49.87 12.95 -6.86
C GLU A 231 -50.87 13.79 -6.06
N ALA A 232 -51.77 14.48 -6.76
CA ALA A 232 -52.99 15.06 -6.22
C ALA A 232 -54.15 14.41 -6.97
N GLY A 233 -55.13 13.95 -6.21
CA GLY A 233 -56.13 12.99 -6.66
C GLY A 233 -57.25 13.55 -7.54
N ALA A 234 -58.06 12.60 -8.01
CA ALA A 234 -59.48 12.73 -8.20
C ALA A 234 -60.15 11.56 -7.46
#